data_AF-G5A2U1-F1
#
_entry.id   AF-G5A2U1-F1
#
_cell.length_a   1.000
_cell.length_b   1.000
_cell.length_c   1.000
_cell.angle_alpha   90.00
_cell.angle_beta   90.00
_cell.angle_gamma   90.00
#
_symmetry.space_group_name_H-M   'P 1'
#
loop_
_entity.id
_entity.type
_entity.pdbx_description
1 polymer ?
#
loop_
_entity_poly.entity_id
_entity_poly.type
_entity_poly.pdbx_seq_one_letter_code
_entity_poly.pdbx_strand_id
1 'polypeptide(L)'
;MRTVGAVDAPEDVSGDRGRRVETETALAAGDLALRAPALATVLLPALWDSHCHKCFASGTRLSRCGRCNTAFYCSKACQQADWKPDHRKECKVLAQLAQLGLRNDQTADVLLLGRVLRREDAEGLQPKELVWYEEDMEDQELMLLAALAQKLELVDGSYSMDEMLRMLSRFRNNNFSICDELLLEQGAGCFPLGAMINHSCDPNCAITFVPKTLEMEFRAMRPIKAGEEITQTYVDVALPRRERHERLQRKYHFNCACSRCSVPLQESGSLDAFLDADIDGVPKEQWSQERKDEQCIDALQKLAERQSNILHRDSIARLQTLATIFSAEMERGSVEEAVVYGEKMLEFYQRVYNANHPMTGLHLFTLGDLYAQLAQVGTGPENSKAKSSEYLTEARRILQITQGKEHRFVKMLADRLQAAA
;
A
#
# COMPACT_ATOMS: atom_id res chain seq x y z
N MET A 1 24.91 13.83 0.14
CA MET A 1 23.83 14.84 0.24
C MET A 1 23.25 14.67 1.64
N ARG A 2 23.40 15.68 2.53
CA ARG A 2 23.02 15.55 3.95
C ARG A 2 21.54 15.19 4.04
N THR A 3 21.25 14.02 4.60
CA THR A 3 19.91 13.63 5.07
C THR A 3 19.43 14.72 6.03
N VAL A 4 18.32 15.35 5.69
CA VAL A 4 17.60 16.21 6.63
C VAL A 4 16.86 15.26 7.56
N GLY A 5 17.25 15.25 8.84
CA GLY A 5 16.81 14.29 9.85
C GLY A 5 17.92 13.28 10.13
N ALA A 6 18.80 13.58 11.08
CA ALA A 6 19.57 12.55 11.76
C ALA A 6 18.54 11.68 12.49
N VAL A 7 18.55 10.39 12.19
CA VAL A 7 17.83 9.40 12.97
C VAL A 7 18.92 8.48 13.47
N ASP A 8 19.36 8.71 14.69
CA ASP A 8 20.12 7.70 15.42
C ASP A 8 19.19 6.50 15.62
N ALA A 9 19.64 5.32 15.18
CA ALA A 9 19.00 4.04 15.50
C ALA A 9 19.73 3.45 16.71
N PRO A 10 19.39 3.84 17.96
CA PRO A 10 20.07 3.31 19.13
C PRO A 10 19.89 1.78 19.20
N GLU A 11 20.95 1.09 19.64
CA GLU A 11 20.84 -0.31 20.03
C GLU A 11 19.81 -0.46 21.16
N ASP A 12 18.93 -1.44 21.01
CA ASP A 12 17.74 -1.64 21.83
C ASP A 12 18.05 -1.94 23.30
N VAL A 13 17.29 -1.31 24.20
CA VAL A 13 17.35 -1.48 25.66
C VAL A 13 16.23 -2.42 26.17
N SER A 14 15.26 -2.84 25.33
CA SER A 14 14.17 -3.76 25.73
C SER A 14 14.27 -5.19 25.18
N GLY A 15 14.98 -5.43 24.08
CA GLY A 15 15.36 -6.75 23.59
C GLY A 15 14.25 -7.54 22.87
N ASP A 16 13.11 -6.94 22.52
CA ASP A 16 11.93 -7.65 21.99
C ASP A 16 11.53 -7.30 20.55
N ARG A 17 11.95 -6.13 20.01
CA ARG A 17 11.54 -5.68 18.66
C ARG A 17 12.71 -5.40 17.71
N GLY A 18 13.94 -5.62 18.16
CA GLY A 18 15.14 -5.39 17.36
C GLY A 18 15.41 -3.90 17.15
N ARG A 19 15.95 -3.54 15.98
CA ARG A 19 16.24 -2.13 15.63
C ARG A 19 14.93 -1.35 15.51
N ARG A 20 14.95 -0.08 15.93
CA ARG A 20 13.81 0.83 15.82
C ARG A 20 14.24 2.23 15.38
N VAL A 21 13.27 2.99 14.90
CA VAL A 21 13.46 4.37 14.42
C VAL A 21 12.62 5.28 15.30
N GLU A 22 13.27 6.20 16.00
CA GLU A 22 12.62 7.17 16.88
C GLU A 22 12.75 8.59 16.33
N THR A 23 11.87 9.48 16.78
CA THR A 23 12.02 10.91 16.49
C THR A 23 12.96 11.57 17.49
N GLU A 24 13.88 12.43 17.05
CA GLU A 24 14.66 13.27 17.98
C GLU A 24 13.86 14.47 18.51
N THR A 25 12.87 14.91 17.73
CA THR A 25 12.02 16.07 18.02
C THR A 25 10.55 15.70 17.92
N ALA A 26 9.69 16.39 18.67
CA ALA A 26 8.25 16.21 18.53
C ALA A 26 7.78 16.58 17.11
N LEU A 27 6.84 15.81 16.59
CA LEU A 27 6.21 16.03 15.27
C LEU A 27 4.72 16.30 15.46
N ALA A 28 4.18 17.23 14.67
CA ALA A 28 2.76 17.45 14.52
C ALA A 28 2.17 16.53 13.44
N ALA A 29 0.84 16.37 13.44
CA ALA A 29 0.16 15.66 12.35
C ALA A 29 0.42 16.37 11.00
N GLY A 30 0.91 15.61 10.02
CA GLY A 30 1.26 16.06 8.67
C GLY A 30 2.76 16.30 8.46
N ASP A 31 3.54 16.35 9.54
CA ASP A 31 4.99 16.51 9.44
C ASP A 31 5.64 15.28 8.77
N LEU A 32 6.69 15.54 8.00
CA LEU A 32 7.50 14.49 7.38
C LEU A 32 8.42 13.90 8.45
N ALA A 33 8.17 12.66 8.85
CA ALA A 33 8.95 11.95 9.85
C ALA A 33 10.23 11.35 9.24
N LEU A 34 10.12 10.76 8.05
CA LEU A 34 11.25 10.14 7.35
C LEU A 34 11.03 10.18 5.84
N ARG A 35 12.10 10.43 5.07
CA ARG A 35 12.15 10.19 3.63
C ARG A 35 13.21 9.14 3.31
N ALA A 36 12.79 8.05 2.68
CA ALA A 36 13.64 6.92 2.32
C ALA A 36 13.77 6.80 0.79
N PRO A 37 14.97 6.98 0.21
CA PRO A 37 15.19 6.75 -1.20
C PRO A 37 15.11 5.26 -1.53
N ALA A 38 14.60 4.93 -2.71
CA ALA A 38 14.65 3.56 -3.22
C ALA A 38 16.08 3.21 -3.63
N LEU A 39 16.57 2.04 -3.22
CA LEU A 39 17.77 1.46 -3.81
C LEU A 39 17.48 1.04 -5.26
N ALA A 40 16.34 0.37 -5.45
CA ALA A 40 15.82 -0.07 -6.73
C ALA A 40 14.30 -0.13 -6.71
N THR A 41 13.68 0.10 -7.87
CA THR A 41 12.23 -0.03 -8.08
C THR A 41 11.98 -0.79 -9.38
N VAL A 42 10.82 -1.44 -9.50
CA VAL A 42 10.35 -2.13 -10.72
C VAL A 42 8.87 -1.83 -10.92
N LEU A 43 8.50 -1.41 -12.13
CA LEU A 43 7.10 -1.22 -12.53
C LEU A 43 6.44 -2.60 -12.67
N LEU A 44 5.22 -2.75 -12.15
CA LEU A 44 4.45 -3.98 -12.31
C LEU A 44 4.31 -4.35 -13.80
N PRO A 45 4.52 -5.62 -14.19
CA PRO A 45 4.40 -6.05 -15.57
C PRO A 45 3.05 -5.82 -16.24
N ALA A 46 1.97 -5.83 -15.46
CA ALA A 46 0.63 -5.47 -15.94
C ALA A 46 0.54 -4.02 -16.44
N LEU A 47 1.44 -3.14 -15.99
CA LEU A 47 1.43 -1.70 -16.28
C LEU A 47 2.45 -1.26 -17.34
N TRP A 48 3.23 -2.20 -17.90
CA TRP A 48 4.31 -1.88 -18.83
C TRP A 48 3.88 -1.06 -20.06
N ASP A 49 2.68 -1.29 -20.57
CA ASP A 49 2.18 -0.62 -21.77
C ASP A 49 1.51 0.74 -21.49
N SER A 50 1.24 1.07 -20.22
CA SER A 50 0.46 2.24 -19.81
C SER A 50 1.21 3.22 -18.90
N HIS A 51 2.34 2.80 -18.33
CA HIS A 51 3.13 3.59 -17.37
C HIS A 51 4.58 3.73 -17.81
N CYS A 52 5.20 4.84 -17.42
CA CYS A 52 6.63 5.01 -17.62
C CYS A 52 7.43 4.03 -16.75
N HIS A 53 8.31 3.23 -17.36
CA HIS A 53 9.13 2.23 -16.67
C HIS A 53 10.09 2.81 -15.63
N LYS A 54 10.42 4.11 -15.72
CA LYS A 54 11.35 4.76 -14.78
C LYS A 54 10.65 5.44 -13.61
N CYS A 55 9.58 6.19 -13.88
CA CYS A 55 8.99 7.12 -12.92
C CYS A 55 7.51 6.79 -12.60
N PHE A 56 7.00 5.72 -13.20
CA PHE A 56 5.65 5.17 -13.08
C PHE A 56 4.52 6.14 -13.46
N ALA A 57 4.83 7.27 -14.10
CA ALA A 57 3.80 8.18 -14.58
C ALA A 57 2.97 7.54 -15.72
N SER A 58 1.64 7.61 -15.61
CA SER A 58 0.66 7.29 -16.65
C SER A 58 -0.08 8.54 -17.14
N GLY A 59 -1.03 8.37 -18.05
CA GLY A 59 -1.86 9.48 -18.59
C GLY A 59 -1.08 10.49 -19.44
N THR A 60 0.12 10.13 -19.88
CA THR A 60 0.98 10.98 -20.72
C THR A 60 1.41 10.23 -21.97
N ARG A 61 1.86 10.94 -23.00
CA ARG A 61 2.38 10.30 -24.22
C ARG A 61 3.68 9.56 -23.89
N LEU A 62 3.66 8.24 -24.06
CA LEU A 62 4.82 7.39 -23.85
C LEU A 62 5.56 7.08 -25.16
N SER A 63 6.88 6.97 -25.07
CA SER A 63 7.76 6.53 -26.15
C SER A 63 8.33 5.15 -25.80
N ARG A 64 8.17 4.18 -26.71
CA ARG A 64 8.73 2.84 -26.55
C ARG A 64 10.23 2.80 -26.82
N CYS A 65 10.95 1.95 -26.11
CA CYS A 65 12.33 1.62 -26.43
C CYS A 65 12.37 0.90 -27.79
N GLY A 66 13.09 1.46 -28.76
CA GLY A 66 13.19 0.89 -30.11
C GLY A 66 13.96 -0.44 -30.20
N ARG A 67 14.54 -0.94 -29.10
CA ARG A 67 15.25 -2.22 -29.08
C ARG A 67 14.36 -3.36 -28.59
N CYS A 68 13.80 -3.26 -27.38
CA CYS A 68 12.94 -4.32 -26.84
C CYS A 68 11.48 -4.20 -27.26
N ASN A 69 11.01 -2.99 -27.62
CA ASN A 69 9.60 -2.67 -27.82
C ASN A 69 8.67 -2.92 -26.62
N THR A 70 9.22 -3.23 -25.44
CA THR A 70 8.49 -3.50 -24.19
C THR A 70 8.54 -2.32 -23.22
N ALA A 71 9.69 -1.64 -23.09
CA ALA A 71 9.85 -0.56 -22.13
C ALA A 71 9.33 0.77 -22.68
N PHE A 72 8.51 1.47 -21.89
CA PHE A 72 7.91 2.75 -22.25
C PHE A 72 8.37 3.89 -21.33
N TYR A 73 8.57 5.09 -21.90
CA TYR A 73 9.06 6.26 -21.17
C TYR A 73 8.29 7.52 -21.51
N CYS A 74 7.94 8.32 -20.49
CA CYS A 74 7.26 9.61 -20.69
C CYS A 74 8.18 10.70 -21.25
N SER A 75 9.51 10.49 -21.21
CA SER A 75 10.50 11.46 -21.70
C SER A 75 11.84 10.79 -22.02
N LYS A 76 12.64 11.45 -22.86
CA LYS A 76 14.04 11.07 -23.11
C LYS A 76 14.89 11.08 -21.83
N ALA A 77 14.60 12.00 -20.91
CA ALA A 77 15.28 12.07 -19.61
C ALA A 77 15.01 10.81 -18.77
N CYS A 78 13.76 10.34 -18.71
CA CYS A 78 13.43 9.08 -18.03
C CYS A 78 14.10 7.86 -18.68
N GLN A 79 14.11 7.78 -20.01
CA GLN A 79 14.79 6.70 -20.72
C GLN A 79 16.29 6.69 -20.41
N GLN A 80 16.95 7.85 -20.42
CA GLN A 80 18.39 7.97 -20.13
C GLN A 80 18.70 7.63 -18.66
N ALA A 81 17.87 8.09 -17.73
CA ALA A 81 18.01 7.81 -16.30
C ALA A 81 17.84 6.32 -15.97
N ASP A 82 17.02 5.60 -16.75
CA ASP A 82 16.81 4.15 -16.60
C ASP A 82 17.88 3.31 -17.31
N TRP A 83 18.41 3.81 -18.44
CA TRP A 83 19.27 3.04 -19.34
C TRP A 83 20.51 2.49 -18.66
N LYS A 84 21.37 3.36 -18.12
CA LYS A 84 22.67 2.94 -17.55
C LYS A 84 22.53 2.03 -16.32
N PRO A 85 21.69 2.35 -15.31
CA PRO A 85 21.61 1.50 -14.11
C PRO A 85 20.95 0.15 -14.41
N ASP A 86 19.82 0.14 -15.12
CA ASP A 86 18.92 -1.01 -15.17
C ASP A 86 18.61 -1.45 -16.60
N HIS A 87 17.92 -0.60 -17.38
CA HIS A 87 17.29 -1.05 -18.63
C HIS A 87 18.29 -1.58 -19.66
N ARG A 88 19.53 -1.07 -19.74
CA ARG A 88 20.54 -1.62 -20.67
C ARG A 88 20.79 -3.12 -20.44
N LYS A 89 20.80 -3.56 -19.18
CA LYS A 89 21.04 -4.95 -18.78
C LYS A 89 19.77 -5.79 -18.92
N GLU A 90 18.60 -5.16 -18.74
CA GLU A 90 17.30 -5.82 -18.81
C GLU A 90 16.65 -5.78 -20.20
N CYS A 91 17.16 -4.99 -21.15
CA CYS A 91 16.47 -4.72 -22.41
C CYS A 91 16.15 -6.01 -23.19
N LYS A 92 17.11 -6.94 -23.27
CA LYS A 92 16.90 -8.25 -23.91
C LYS A 92 15.93 -9.11 -23.09
N VAL A 93 16.07 -9.10 -21.77
CA VAL A 93 15.23 -9.87 -20.84
C VAL A 93 13.77 -9.42 -20.91
N LEU A 94 13.49 -8.11 -20.91
CA LEU A 94 12.13 -7.57 -21.05
C LEU A 94 11.49 -7.96 -22.38
N ALA A 95 12.26 -8.03 -23.46
CA ALA A 95 11.75 -8.52 -24.74
C ALA A 95 11.39 -10.02 -24.66
N GLN A 96 12.23 -10.83 -24.02
CA GLN A 96 11.97 -12.26 -23.82
C GLN A 96 10.76 -12.53 -22.92
N LEU A 97 10.66 -11.83 -21.79
CA LEU A 97 9.53 -11.93 -20.86
C LEU A 97 8.22 -11.59 -21.55
N ALA A 98 8.20 -10.50 -22.33
CA ALA A 98 7.04 -10.12 -23.12
C ALA A 98 6.66 -11.17 -24.18
N GLN A 99 7.64 -11.78 -24.86
CA GLN A 99 7.39 -12.85 -25.83
C GLN A 99 6.83 -14.13 -25.18
N LEU A 100 7.24 -14.42 -23.95
CA LEU A 100 6.75 -15.56 -23.17
C LEU A 100 5.42 -15.28 -22.46
N GLY A 101 4.89 -14.05 -22.53
CA GLY A 101 3.68 -13.65 -21.82
C GLY A 101 3.84 -13.61 -20.29
N LEU A 102 5.08 -13.58 -19.78
CA LEU A 102 5.36 -13.52 -18.35
C LEU A 102 5.19 -12.08 -17.86
N ARG A 103 3.97 -11.76 -17.43
CA ARG A 103 3.58 -10.43 -16.93
C ARG A 103 2.88 -10.52 -15.57
N ASN A 104 3.49 -11.21 -14.62
CA ASN A 104 2.98 -11.40 -13.26
C ASN A 104 3.91 -10.78 -12.20
N ASP A 105 3.47 -10.73 -10.95
CA ASP A 105 4.21 -10.08 -9.86
C ASP A 105 5.56 -10.75 -9.57
N GLN A 106 5.65 -12.08 -9.73
CA GLN A 106 6.90 -12.84 -9.67
C GLN A 106 7.96 -12.33 -10.65
N THR A 107 7.53 -11.84 -11.82
CA THR A 107 8.45 -11.21 -12.79
C THR A 107 8.99 -9.88 -12.25
N ALA A 108 8.19 -9.12 -11.49
CA ALA A 108 8.64 -7.90 -10.84
C ALA A 108 9.71 -8.21 -9.78
N ASP A 109 9.52 -9.25 -8.97
CA ASP A 109 10.46 -9.67 -7.93
C ASP A 109 11.82 -10.09 -8.51
N VAL A 110 11.80 -10.87 -9.60
CA VAL A 110 13.02 -11.32 -10.29
C VAL A 110 13.79 -10.15 -10.91
N LEU A 111 13.08 -9.18 -11.50
CA LEU A 111 13.71 -7.96 -11.99
C LEU A 111 14.28 -7.13 -10.83
N LEU A 112 13.56 -7.01 -9.72
CA LEU A 112 14.00 -6.25 -8.55
C LEU A 112 15.25 -6.88 -7.93
N LEU A 113 15.33 -8.21 -7.88
CA LEU A 113 16.52 -8.95 -7.45
C LEU A 113 17.74 -8.59 -8.29
N GLY A 114 17.60 -8.67 -9.62
CA GLY A 114 18.67 -8.26 -10.52
C GLY A 114 19.09 -6.80 -10.32
N ARG A 115 18.13 -5.90 -10.11
CA ARG A 115 18.43 -4.48 -9.85
C ARG A 115 19.20 -4.28 -8.55
N VAL A 116 18.79 -4.92 -7.46
CA VAL A 116 19.41 -4.76 -6.14
C VAL A 116 20.81 -5.36 -6.09
N LEU A 117 21.01 -6.58 -6.56
CA LEU A 117 22.33 -7.24 -6.54
C LEU A 117 23.37 -6.45 -7.36
N ARG A 118 22.95 -5.71 -8.39
CA ARG A 118 23.87 -4.85 -9.17
C ARG A 118 24.27 -3.54 -8.46
N ARG A 119 23.89 -3.36 -7.19
CA ARG A 119 24.09 -2.12 -6.40
C ARG A 119 24.71 -2.38 -5.01
N GLU A 120 25.43 -3.48 -4.81
CA GLU A 120 25.99 -3.86 -3.49
C GLU A 120 26.98 -2.85 -2.86
N ASP A 121 27.50 -1.90 -3.65
CA ASP A 121 28.42 -0.84 -3.21
C ASP A 121 27.75 0.53 -3.01
N ALA A 122 26.41 0.59 -2.89
CA ALA A 122 25.74 1.86 -2.62
C ALA A 122 26.11 2.40 -1.22
N GLU A 123 26.14 3.73 -1.04
CA GLU A 123 26.28 4.33 0.29
C GLU A 123 24.99 4.16 1.11
N GLY A 124 25.13 3.96 2.43
CA GLY A 124 24.01 3.85 3.37
C GLY A 124 23.66 2.41 3.75
N LEU A 125 22.50 2.23 4.39
CA LEU A 125 22.01 0.92 4.84
C LEU A 125 21.77 0.00 3.64
N GLN A 126 22.41 -1.17 3.65
CA GLN A 126 22.38 -2.12 2.55
C GLN A 126 21.31 -3.20 2.75
N PRO A 127 20.71 -3.73 1.66
CA PRO A 127 19.76 -4.84 1.74
C PRO A 127 20.31 -6.06 2.48
N LYS A 128 21.62 -6.34 2.38
CA LYS A 128 22.26 -7.45 3.10
C LYS A 128 22.12 -7.36 4.63
N GLU A 129 21.91 -6.16 5.16
CA GLU A 129 21.72 -5.86 6.59
C GLU A 129 20.24 -5.93 7.04
N LEU A 130 19.31 -6.24 6.12
CA LEU A 130 17.89 -6.39 6.42
C LEU A 130 17.59 -7.77 7.02
N VAL A 131 16.51 -7.83 7.80
CA VAL A 131 16.08 -9.03 8.52
C VAL A 131 15.63 -10.09 7.52
N TRP A 132 15.97 -11.34 7.78
CA TRP A 132 15.53 -12.51 7.01
C TRP A 132 15.57 -13.74 7.89
N TYR A 133 14.88 -14.80 7.47
CA TYR A 133 14.77 -16.04 8.22
C TYR A 133 15.30 -17.19 7.38
N GLU A 134 16.08 -18.08 8.01
CA GLU A 134 16.67 -19.24 7.32
C GLU A 134 15.59 -20.20 6.82
N GLU A 135 14.46 -20.30 7.52
CA GLU A 135 13.27 -21.06 7.12
C GLU A 135 12.74 -20.67 5.72
N ASP A 136 12.87 -19.39 5.34
CA ASP A 136 12.44 -18.91 4.01
C ASP A 136 13.31 -19.48 2.88
N MET A 137 14.53 -19.97 3.16
CA MET A 137 15.44 -20.51 2.14
C MET A 137 14.95 -21.82 1.53
N GLU A 138 14.06 -22.53 2.24
CA GLU A 138 13.45 -23.78 1.77
C GLU A 138 12.16 -23.54 0.96
N ASP A 139 11.74 -22.28 0.80
CA ASP A 139 10.53 -21.91 0.07
C ASP A 139 10.69 -22.18 -1.45
N GLN A 140 9.80 -23.02 -1.98
CA GLN A 140 9.82 -23.46 -3.39
C GLN A 140 9.62 -22.31 -4.38
N GLU A 141 8.86 -21.29 -4.00
CA GLU A 141 8.66 -20.11 -4.83
C GLU A 141 9.97 -19.33 -4.92
N LEU A 142 10.66 -19.09 -3.81
CA LEU A 142 11.94 -18.36 -3.82
C LEU A 142 13.00 -19.11 -4.64
N MET A 143 13.06 -20.45 -4.55
CA MET A 143 13.93 -21.28 -5.40
C MET A 143 13.63 -21.12 -6.88
N LEU A 144 12.35 -21.08 -7.26
CA LEU A 144 11.94 -20.85 -8.64
C LEU A 144 12.35 -19.46 -9.13
N LEU A 145 12.16 -18.42 -8.30
CA LEU A 145 12.54 -17.04 -8.64
C LEU A 145 14.05 -16.91 -8.83
N ALA A 146 14.86 -17.51 -7.95
CA ALA A 146 16.32 -17.50 -8.06
C ALA A 146 16.79 -18.23 -9.33
N ALA A 147 16.22 -19.40 -9.63
CA ALA A 147 16.51 -20.13 -10.86
C ALA A 147 16.12 -19.36 -12.12
N LEU A 148 14.99 -18.65 -12.09
CA LEU A 148 14.56 -17.78 -13.19
C LEU A 148 15.51 -16.59 -13.36
N ALA A 149 15.91 -15.93 -12.28
CA ALA A 149 16.87 -14.82 -12.33
C ALA A 149 18.20 -15.24 -12.96
N GLN A 150 18.70 -16.43 -12.58
CA GLN A 150 19.91 -17.02 -13.16
C GLN A 150 19.73 -17.33 -14.65
N LYS A 151 18.63 -17.99 -15.02
CA LYS A 151 18.32 -18.36 -16.41
C LYS A 151 18.16 -17.15 -17.34
N LEU A 152 17.66 -16.04 -16.81
CA LEU A 152 17.51 -14.78 -17.54
C LEU A 152 18.78 -13.94 -17.57
N GLU A 153 19.87 -14.38 -16.93
CA GLU A 153 21.14 -13.65 -16.85
C GLU A 153 20.96 -12.21 -16.29
N LEU A 154 20.02 -12.04 -15.35
CA LEU A 154 19.73 -10.73 -14.74
C LEU A 154 20.82 -10.27 -13.78
N VAL A 155 21.57 -11.23 -13.24
CA VAL A 155 22.79 -11.03 -12.48
C VAL A 155 23.95 -11.65 -13.24
N ASP A 156 25.16 -11.12 -13.02
CA ASP A 156 26.34 -11.75 -13.60
C ASP A 156 26.66 -13.08 -12.90
N GLY A 157 27.53 -13.88 -13.52
CA GLY A 157 27.86 -15.22 -13.03
C GLY A 157 28.63 -15.26 -11.71
N SER A 158 28.85 -14.11 -11.05
CA SER A 158 29.45 -14.05 -9.72
C SER A 158 28.48 -14.42 -8.59
N TYR A 159 27.16 -14.33 -8.82
CA TYR A 159 26.17 -14.64 -7.79
C TYR A 159 25.78 -16.11 -7.80
N SER A 160 25.97 -16.76 -6.65
CA SER A 160 25.52 -18.12 -6.38
C SER A 160 24.00 -18.19 -6.17
N MET A 161 23.44 -19.40 -6.28
CA MET A 161 22.04 -19.66 -5.97
C MET A 161 21.70 -19.30 -4.52
N ASP A 162 22.61 -19.61 -3.60
CA ASP A 162 22.47 -19.30 -2.16
C ASP A 162 22.41 -17.78 -1.92
N GLU A 163 23.25 -16.99 -2.58
CA GLU A 163 23.20 -15.52 -2.46
C GLU A 163 21.89 -14.93 -3.00
N MET A 164 21.41 -15.44 -4.14
CA MET A 164 20.10 -15.02 -4.70
C MET A 164 18.94 -15.38 -3.77
N LEU A 165 18.93 -16.60 -3.23
CA LEU A 165 17.92 -17.06 -2.27
C LEU A 165 17.93 -16.21 -1.00
N ARG A 166 19.11 -15.97 -0.41
CA ARG A 166 19.25 -15.13 0.79
C ARG A 166 18.75 -13.71 0.58
N MET A 167 18.93 -13.16 -0.62
CA MET A 167 18.41 -11.84 -0.97
C MET A 167 16.89 -11.85 -1.16
N LEU A 168 16.34 -12.89 -1.79
CA LEU A 168 14.89 -13.08 -1.93
C LEU A 168 14.19 -13.28 -0.58
N SER A 169 14.81 -14.02 0.36
CA SER A 169 14.30 -14.14 1.74
C SER A 169 14.27 -12.79 2.46
N ARG A 170 15.23 -11.90 2.20
CA ARG A 170 15.16 -10.51 2.69
C ARG A 170 14.01 -9.75 2.04
N PHE A 171 13.82 -9.89 0.74
CA PHE A 171 12.77 -9.17 0.02
C PHE A 171 11.37 -9.51 0.51
N ARG A 172 11.12 -10.80 0.78
CA ARG A 172 9.86 -11.29 1.34
C ARG A 172 9.39 -10.47 2.55
N ASN A 173 10.35 -10.03 3.36
CA ASN A 173 10.11 -9.38 4.65
C ASN A 173 10.28 -7.85 4.64
N ASN A 174 10.91 -7.28 3.61
CA ASN A 174 11.37 -5.89 3.64
C ASN A 174 11.04 -5.06 2.40
N ASN A 175 10.57 -5.67 1.30
CA ASN A 175 10.19 -4.90 0.12
C ASN A 175 8.79 -4.30 0.25
N PHE A 176 8.57 -3.23 -0.50
CA PHE A 176 7.34 -2.45 -0.44
C PHE A 176 6.66 -2.39 -1.81
N SER A 177 5.34 -2.54 -1.80
CA SER A 177 4.48 -2.13 -2.90
C SER A 177 4.49 -0.61 -2.98
N ILE A 178 4.90 -0.09 -4.13
CA ILE A 178 4.85 1.33 -4.48
C ILE A 178 3.46 1.61 -5.01
N CYS A 179 2.71 2.46 -4.32
CA CYS A 179 1.38 2.87 -4.74
C CYS A 179 1.36 4.32 -5.27
N ASP A 180 0.36 4.62 -6.09
CA ASP A 180 0.04 5.99 -6.48
C ASP A 180 -0.76 6.72 -5.37
N GLU A 181 -1.18 7.95 -5.65
CA GLU A 181 -1.98 8.75 -4.71
C GLU A 181 -3.37 8.17 -4.39
N LEU A 182 -3.86 7.22 -5.21
CA LEU A 182 -5.12 6.51 -5.02
C LEU A 182 -4.92 5.17 -4.29
N LEU A 183 -3.70 4.92 -3.78
CA LEU A 183 -3.27 3.67 -3.15
C LEU A 183 -3.31 2.46 -4.11
N LEU A 184 -3.33 2.69 -5.42
CA LEU A 184 -3.24 1.63 -6.42
C LEU A 184 -1.79 1.22 -6.59
N GLU A 185 -1.52 -0.07 -6.51
CA GLU A 185 -0.19 -0.62 -6.66
C GLU A 185 0.36 -0.40 -8.08
N GLN A 186 1.56 0.16 -8.16
CA GLN A 186 2.25 0.51 -9.40
C GLN A 186 3.49 -0.35 -9.63
N GLY A 187 4.13 -0.81 -8.56
CA GLY A 187 5.43 -1.48 -8.65
C GLY A 187 5.92 -1.99 -7.31
N ALA A 188 7.09 -2.61 -7.32
CA ALA A 188 7.80 -3.02 -6.13
C ALA A 188 9.06 -2.18 -5.95
N GLY A 189 9.50 -1.97 -4.71
CA GLY A 189 10.76 -1.29 -4.43
C GLY A 189 11.46 -1.80 -3.18
N CYS A 190 12.79 -1.73 -3.23
CA CYS A 190 13.66 -2.02 -2.11
C CYS A 190 14.07 -0.69 -1.45
N PHE A 191 13.62 -0.49 -0.21
CA PHE A 191 13.85 0.72 0.58
C PHE A 191 14.51 0.36 1.91
N PRO A 192 15.84 0.12 1.96
CA PRO A 192 16.47 -0.36 3.19
C PRO A 192 16.17 0.52 4.41
N LEU A 193 16.24 1.85 4.26
CA LEU A 193 15.92 2.78 5.35
C LEU A 193 14.43 2.73 5.75
N GLY A 194 13.51 2.53 4.79
CA GLY A 194 12.09 2.39 5.07
C GLY A 194 11.73 1.06 5.76
N ALA A 195 12.48 -0.01 5.47
CA ALA A 195 12.32 -1.32 6.09
C ALA A 195 12.69 -1.33 7.59
N MET A 196 13.34 -0.29 8.10
CA MET A 196 13.65 -0.12 9.52
C MET A 196 12.44 0.31 10.35
N ILE A 197 11.35 0.73 9.72
CA ILE A 197 10.15 1.22 10.42
C ILE A 197 9.30 0.03 10.84
N ASN A 198 9.18 -0.15 12.15
CA ASN A 198 8.46 -1.27 12.75
C ASN A 198 6.95 -1.19 12.58
N HIS A 199 6.30 -2.33 12.78
CA HIS A 199 4.86 -2.48 12.75
C HIS A 199 4.16 -1.94 14.02
N SER A 200 2.98 -1.37 13.87
CA SER A 200 1.95 -1.25 14.92
C SER A 200 0.56 -1.45 14.30
N CYS A 201 -0.36 -2.10 15.02
CA CYS A 201 -1.78 -2.15 14.63
C CYS A 201 -2.53 -0.85 14.94
N ASP A 202 -1.86 0.09 15.61
CA ASP A 202 -2.22 1.50 15.77
C ASP A 202 -1.01 2.37 15.36
N PRO A 203 -0.74 2.47 14.04
CA PRO A 203 0.46 3.15 13.54
C PRO A 203 0.36 4.66 13.69
N ASN A 204 1.50 5.32 13.86
CA ASN A 204 1.56 6.79 13.93
C ASN A 204 1.98 7.46 12.61
N CYS A 205 2.41 6.70 11.60
CA CYS A 205 2.74 7.23 10.28
C CYS A 205 1.97 6.55 9.14
N ALA A 206 1.66 7.34 8.11
CA ALA A 206 1.21 6.87 6.80
C ALA A 206 2.40 6.83 5.84
N ILE A 207 2.38 5.89 4.90
CA ILE A 207 3.37 5.75 3.84
C ILE A 207 2.81 6.40 2.57
N THR A 208 3.64 7.17 1.88
CA THR A 208 3.34 7.69 0.54
C THR A 208 4.58 7.63 -0.34
N PHE A 209 4.40 7.76 -1.65
CA PHE A 209 5.49 7.76 -2.61
C PHE A 209 5.48 9.06 -3.40
N VAL A 210 6.61 9.76 -3.42
CA VAL A 210 6.75 11.01 -4.15
C VAL A 210 6.61 10.74 -5.65
N PRO A 211 5.66 11.39 -6.35
CA PRO A 211 5.47 11.17 -7.77
C PRO A 211 6.75 11.40 -8.56
N LYS A 212 7.02 10.53 -9.52
CA LYS A 212 8.20 10.50 -10.40
C LYS A 212 9.53 10.09 -9.73
N THR A 213 9.84 10.56 -8.53
CA THR A 213 11.09 10.15 -7.84
C THR A 213 10.94 8.81 -7.14
N LEU A 214 9.71 8.43 -6.78
CA LEU A 214 9.36 7.20 -6.05
C LEU A 214 10.02 7.12 -4.67
N GLU A 215 10.51 8.23 -4.13
CA GLU A 215 11.00 8.29 -2.75
C GLU A 215 9.83 7.99 -1.81
N MET A 216 10.08 7.12 -0.84
CA MET A 216 9.11 6.76 0.18
C MET A 216 9.10 7.82 1.28
N GLU A 217 7.93 8.27 1.70
CA GLU A 217 7.75 9.21 2.79
C GLU A 217 6.88 8.62 3.89
N PHE A 218 7.32 8.76 5.13
CA PHE A 218 6.53 8.52 6.33
C PHE A 218 6.07 9.86 6.88
N ARG A 219 4.75 10.07 6.94
CA ARG A 219 4.14 11.30 7.46
C ARG A 219 3.33 11.01 8.71
N ALA A 220 3.52 11.81 9.74
CA ALA A 220 2.85 11.65 11.03
C ALA A 220 1.32 11.81 10.86
N MET A 221 0.54 10.79 11.21
CA MET A 221 -0.92 10.84 11.20
C MET A 221 -1.47 11.46 12.49
N ARG A 222 -0.68 11.53 13.55
CA ARG A 222 -1.01 12.14 14.84
C ARG A 222 0.24 12.80 15.41
N PRO A 223 0.13 13.64 16.45
CA PRO A 223 1.31 14.10 17.17
C PRO A 223 2.18 12.93 17.66
N ILE A 224 3.50 13.04 17.47
CA ILE A 224 4.52 12.06 17.90
C ILE A 224 5.47 12.80 18.83
N LYS A 225 5.72 12.27 20.03
CA LYS A 225 6.63 12.90 21.00
C LYS A 225 8.08 12.67 20.59
N ALA A 226 8.99 13.54 21.03
CA ALA A 226 10.43 13.26 20.94
C ALA A 226 10.75 11.95 21.71
N GLY A 227 11.56 11.09 21.12
CA GLY A 227 11.89 9.74 21.60
C GLY A 227 10.79 8.70 21.38
N GLU A 228 9.69 9.04 20.71
CA GLU A 228 8.65 8.05 20.36
C GLU A 228 9.04 7.34 19.06
N GLU A 229 8.87 6.02 19.03
CA GLU A 229 9.10 5.17 17.86
C GLU A 229 8.13 5.55 16.71
N ILE A 230 8.68 5.73 15.51
CA ILE A 230 7.90 5.85 14.28
C ILE A 230 7.45 4.44 13.87
N THR A 231 6.15 4.27 13.62
CA THR A 231 5.57 2.98 13.25
C THR A 231 4.65 3.08 12.04
N GLN A 232 4.64 2.02 11.24
CA GLN A 232 3.75 1.80 10.11
C GLN A 232 2.91 0.54 10.34
N THR A 233 2.01 0.19 9.41
CA THR A 233 1.30 -1.09 9.45
C THR A 233 1.78 -2.03 8.34
N TYR A 234 1.96 -3.32 8.66
CA TYR A 234 2.38 -4.37 7.72
C TYR A 234 1.20 -5.20 7.22
N VAL A 235 0.04 -5.03 7.84
CA VAL A 235 -1.21 -5.72 7.58
C VAL A 235 -2.34 -4.69 7.62
N ASP A 236 -3.47 -5.03 7.03
CA ASP A 236 -4.66 -4.19 7.18
C ASP A 236 -5.15 -4.23 8.64
N VAL A 237 -5.28 -3.05 9.24
CA VAL A 237 -5.70 -2.86 10.63
C VAL A 237 -7.19 -3.13 10.84
N ALA A 238 -7.98 -3.24 9.76
CA ALA A 238 -9.38 -3.66 9.80
C ALA A 238 -9.56 -5.18 9.94
N LEU A 239 -8.49 -5.96 9.76
CA LEU A 239 -8.54 -7.41 10.00
C LEU A 239 -8.71 -7.70 11.49
N PRO A 240 -9.40 -8.79 11.86
CA PRO A 240 -9.49 -9.26 13.24
C PRO A 240 -8.11 -9.53 13.85
N ARG A 241 -7.95 -9.39 15.19
CA ARG A 241 -6.63 -9.48 15.84
C ARG A 241 -5.96 -10.81 15.57
N ARG A 242 -6.74 -11.90 15.64
CA ARG A 242 -6.24 -13.25 15.38
C ARG A 242 -5.65 -13.36 13.98
N GLU A 243 -6.33 -12.83 12.97
CA GLU A 243 -5.85 -12.86 11.59
C GLU A 243 -4.62 -11.95 11.38
N ARG A 244 -4.59 -10.77 12.02
CA ARG A 244 -3.38 -9.92 12.02
C ARG A 244 -2.18 -10.66 12.60
N HIS A 245 -2.34 -11.31 13.76
CA HIS A 245 -1.27 -12.07 14.40
C HIS A 245 -0.84 -13.27 13.55
N GLU A 246 -1.77 -14.04 12.99
CA GLU A 246 -1.45 -15.15 12.08
C GLU A 246 -0.63 -14.68 10.86
N ARG A 247 -1.02 -13.55 10.24
CA ARG A 247 -0.29 -12.98 9.10
C ARG A 247 1.09 -12.45 9.50
N LEU A 248 1.19 -11.77 10.64
CA LEU A 248 2.45 -11.23 11.16
C LEU A 248 3.42 -12.36 11.56
N GLN A 249 2.92 -13.40 12.23
CA GLN A 249 3.73 -14.55 12.60
C GLN A 249 4.18 -15.34 11.38
N ARG A 250 3.31 -15.56 10.39
CA ARG A 250 3.65 -16.34 9.19
C ARG A 250 4.67 -15.64 8.29
N LYS A 251 4.57 -14.31 8.16
CA LYS A 251 5.42 -13.55 7.24
C LYS A 251 6.62 -12.92 7.94
N TYR A 252 6.43 -12.30 9.10
CA TYR A 252 7.46 -11.51 9.79
C TYR A 252 7.97 -12.17 11.07
N HIS A 253 7.47 -13.37 11.42
CA HIS A 253 7.92 -14.19 12.55
C HIS A 253 7.84 -13.52 13.92
N PHE A 254 6.87 -12.63 14.14
CA PHE A 254 6.61 -12.01 15.44
C PHE A 254 5.12 -11.91 15.79
N ASN A 255 4.84 -11.81 17.10
CA ASN A 255 3.51 -11.50 17.63
C ASN A 255 3.44 -10.02 18.05
N CYS A 256 2.40 -9.31 17.63
CA CYS A 256 2.27 -7.88 17.91
C CYS A 256 1.82 -7.63 19.36
N ALA A 257 2.55 -6.75 20.07
CA ALA A 257 2.23 -6.29 21.42
C ALA A 257 1.99 -4.76 21.49
N CYS A 258 1.58 -4.14 20.37
CA CYS A 258 1.31 -2.70 20.34
C CYS A 258 0.18 -2.28 21.30
N SER A 259 0.01 -0.97 21.50
CA SER A 259 -1.05 -0.40 22.37
C SER A 259 -2.42 -1.00 22.10
N ARG A 260 -2.80 -1.21 20.83
CA ARG A 260 -4.07 -1.83 20.45
C ARG A 260 -4.14 -3.33 20.77
N CYS A 261 -3.12 -4.10 20.43
CA CYS A 261 -3.12 -5.55 20.64
C CYS A 261 -2.98 -5.93 22.13
N SER A 262 -2.42 -5.03 22.95
CA SER A 262 -2.27 -5.23 24.39
C SER A 262 -3.58 -5.04 25.17
N VAL A 263 -4.60 -4.40 24.59
CA VAL A 263 -5.92 -4.25 25.20
C VAL A 263 -6.64 -5.61 25.21
N PRO A 264 -7.07 -6.15 26.37
CA PRO A 264 -7.86 -7.37 26.43
C PRO A 264 -9.15 -7.31 25.60
N LEU A 265 -9.56 -8.43 24.99
CA LEU A 265 -10.79 -8.47 24.18
C LEU A 265 -12.07 -8.29 25.02
N GLN A 266 -12.02 -8.59 26.32
CA GLN A 266 -13.17 -8.46 27.22
C GLN A 266 -13.35 -7.03 27.75
N GLU A 267 -12.39 -6.12 27.50
CA GLU A 267 -12.46 -4.75 27.97
C GLU A 267 -13.47 -3.92 27.17
N SER A 268 -14.27 -3.13 27.89
CA SER A 268 -15.25 -2.22 27.27
C SER A 268 -14.53 -1.18 26.42
N GLY A 269 -14.85 -1.14 25.12
CA GLY A 269 -14.19 -0.24 24.16
C GLY A 269 -13.01 -0.85 23.41
N SER A 270 -12.69 -2.13 23.63
CA SER A 270 -11.73 -2.85 22.79
C SER A 270 -12.23 -2.94 21.34
N LEU A 271 -11.57 -2.21 20.43
CA LEU A 271 -11.90 -2.23 19.00
C LEU A 271 -11.84 -3.64 18.43
N ASP A 272 -10.86 -4.43 18.85
CA ASP A 272 -10.65 -5.79 18.34
C ASP A 272 -11.72 -6.77 18.82
N ALA A 273 -12.33 -6.56 19.99
CA ALA A 273 -13.44 -7.39 20.47
C ALA A 273 -14.58 -7.47 19.45
N PHE A 274 -14.83 -6.35 18.78
CA PHE A 274 -15.87 -6.24 17.76
C PHE A 274 -15.46 -6.81 16.40
N LEU A 275 -14.17 -6.76 16.05
CA LEU A 275 -13.65 -7.35 14.81
C LEU A 275 -13.54 -8.88 14.90
N ASP A 276 -13.20 -9.39 16.09
CA ASP A 276 -13.07 -10.82 16.36
C ASP A 276 -14.43 -11.49 16.69
N ALA A 277 -15.49 -10.73 16.97
CA ALA A 277 -16.80 -11.25 17.39
C ALA A 277 -17.41 -12.29 16.42
N ASP A 278 -17.10 -12.20 15.13
CA ASP A 278 -17.65 -13.11 14.11
C ASP A 278 -16.82 -14.38 13.90
N ILE A 279 -15.62 -14.46 14.49
CA ILE A 279 -14.73 -15.62 14.37
C ILE A 279 -15.26 -16.80 15.19
N ASP A 280 -15.87 -16.52 16.34
CA ASP A 280 -16.41 -17.52 17.25
C ASP A 280 -17.91 -17.73 16.99
N GLY A 281 -18.26 -18.45 15.92
CA GLY A 281 -19.63 -18.96 15.75
C GLY A 281 -20.22 -18.94 14.35
N VAL A 282 -19.57 -18.28 13.38
CA VAL A 282 -20.02 -18.29 11.98
C VAL A 282 -18.96 -19.00 11.12
N PRO A 283 -19.19 -20.25 10.69
CA PRO A 283 -18.27 -20.97 9.81
C PRO A 283 -17.90 -20.12 8.59
N LYS A 284 -16.60 -20.05 8.27
CA LYS A 284 -16.06 -19.27 7.15
C LYS A 284 -16.77 -19.63 5.84
N GLU A 285 -17.14 -20.90 5.71
CA GLU A 285 -17.86 -21.49 4.58
C GLU A 285 -19.28 -20.94 4.38
N GLN A 286 -19.92 -20.39 5.42
CA GLN A 286 -21.27 -19.81 5.31
C GLN A 286 -21.29 -18.45 4.60
N TRP A 287 -20.13 -17.82 4.40
CA TRP A 287 -20.01 -16.52 3.72
C TRP A 287 -18.87 -16.46 2.70
N SER A 288 -17.97 -17.45 2.63
CA SER A 288 -16.95 -17.56 1.58
C SER A 288 -17.42 -18.24 0.30
N GLN A 289 -18.50 -19.03 0.35
CA GLN A 289 -18.91 -19.89 -0.77
C GLN A 289 -19.66 -19.17 -1.91
N GLU A 290 -20.06 -17.90 -1.76
CA GLU A 290 -20.84 -17.17 -2.76
C GLU A 290 -20.03 -16.16 -3.59
N ARG A 291 -18.69 -16.26 -3.62
CA ARG A 291 -17.82 -15.41 -4.45
C ARG A 291 -17.43 -16.01 -5.81
N LYS A 292 -18.11 -17.07 -6.26
CA LYS A 292 -17.80 -17.75 -7.54
C LYS A 292 -18.67 -17.33 -8.72
N ASP A 293 -19.71 -16.53 -8.49
CA ASP A 293 -20.50 -15.90 -9.55
C ASP A 293 -20.38 -14.38 -9.44
N GLU A 294 -19.45 -13.81 -10.20
CA GLU A 294 -19.27 -12.37 -10.32
C GLU A 294 -20.55 -11.69 -10.83
N GLN A 295 -20.95 -10.60 -10.15
CA GLN A 295 -21.84 -9.52 -10.62
C GLN A 295 -23.37 -9.71 -10.58
N CYS A 296 -23.95 -10.58 -9.74
CA CYS A 296 -25.37 -10.43 -9.41
C CYS A 296 -25.54 -9.49 -8.18
N ILE A 297 -25.78 -8.20 -8.44
CA ILE A 297 -26.02 -7.20 -7.39
C ILE A 297 -27.12 -7.66 -6.42
N ASP A 298 -28.23 -8.22 -6.92
CA ASP A 298 -29.32 -8.75 -6.10
C ASP A 298 -28.86 -9.84 -5.10
N ALA A 299 -27.92 -10.70 -5.50
CA ALA A 299 -27.38 -11.73 -4.63
C ALA A 299 -26.52 -11.11 -3.52
N LEU A 300 -25.67 -10.14 -3.88
CA LEU A 300 -24.84 -9.41 -2.92
C LEU A 300 -25.67 -8.59 -1.94
N GLN A 301 -26.76 -7.96 -2.39
CA GLN A 301 -27.68 -7.23 -1.53
C GLN A 301 -28.36 -8.14 -0.51
N LYS A 302 -28.84 -9.32 -0.94
CA LYS A 302 -29.38 -10.35 -0.03
C LYS A 302 -28.34 -10.85 0.97
N LEU A 303 -27.10 -11.04 0.52
CA LEU A 303 -25.99 -11.41 1.40
C LEU A 303 -25.71 -10.30 2.43
N ALA A 304 -25.65 -9.04 2.01
CA ALA A 304 -25.44 -7.90 2.90
C ALA A 304 -26.56 -7.78 3.95
N GLU A 305 -27.82 -8.00 3.56
CA GLU A 305 -28.96 -8.02 4.48
C GLU A 305 -28.83 -9.15 5.51
N ARG A 306 -28.53 -10.38 5.06
CA ARG A 306 -28.30 -11.52 5.97
C ARG A 306 -27.14 -11.25 6.93
N GLN A 307 -26.00 -10.81 6.40
CA GLN A 307 -24.83 -10.43 7.19
C GLN A 307 -25.18 -9.33 8.20
N SER A 308 -26.08 -8.42 7.86
CA SER A 308 -26.47 -7.33 8.76
C SER A 308 -27.15 -7.79 10.05
N ASN A 309 -27.80 -8.97 10.00
CA ASN A 309 -28.52 -9.58 11.11
C ASN A 309 -27.66 -10.53 11.96
N ILE A 310 -26.56 -11.04 11.43
CA ILE A 310 -25.72 -12.07 12.08
C ILE A 310 -24.32 -11.58 12.46
N LEU A 311 -23.73 -10.71 11.65
CA LEU A 311 -22.36 -10.24 11.83
C LEU A 311 -22.35 -8.89 12.54
N HIS A 312 -21.34 -8.65 13.38
CA HIS A 312 -21.17 -7.34 14.01
C HIS A 312 -21.00 -6.23 12.96
N ARG A 313 -21.47 -5.01 13.23
CA ARG A 313 -21.43 -3.90 12.23
C ARG A 313 -20.03 -3.55 11.74
N ASP A 314 -19.02 -3.84 12.55
CA ASP A 314 -17.59 -3.59 12.27
C ASP A 314 -16.90 -4.86 11.72
N SER A 315 -17.67 -5.84 11.25
CA SER A 315 -17.14 -7.01 10.56
C SER A 315 -16.44 -6.66 9.26
N ILE A 316 -15.20 -7.13 9.08
CA ILE A 316 -14.49 -7.02 7.80
C ILE A 316 -15.24 -7.74 6.66
N ALA A 317 -15.95 -8.83 6.97
CA ALA A 317 -16.72 -9.56 5.96
C ALA A 317 -17.90 -8.72 5.44
N ARG A 318 -18.60 -7.99 6.32
CA ARG A 318 -19.61 -7.00 5.92
C ARG A 318 -19.01 -5.91 5.05
N LEU A 319 -17.88 -5.33 5.48
CA LEU A 319 -17.21 -4.28 4.72
C LEU A 319 -16.86 -4.76 3.30
N GLN A 320 -16.32 -5.97 3.16
CA GLN A 320 -15.97 -6.52 1.86
C GLN A 320 -17.19 -6.70 0.96
N THR A 321 -18.32 -7.22 1.49
CA THR A 321 -19.56 -7.33 0.72
C THR A 321 -20.06 -5.95 0.26
N LEU A 322 -20.08 -4.96 1.18
CA LEU A 322 -20.48 -3.59 0.87
C LEU A 322 -19.57 -2.96 -0.19
N ALA A 323 -18.25 -3.19 -0.11
CA ALA A 323 -17.28 -2.70 -1.07
C ALA A 323 -17.51 -3.32 -2.46
N THR A 324 -17.80 -4.63 -2.53
CA THR A 324 -18.13 -5.28 -3.80
C THR A 324 -19.41 -4.72 -4.42
N ILE A 325 -20.47 -4.48 -3.63
CA ILE A 325 -21.69 -3.83 -4.12
C ILE A 325 -21.38 -2.41 -4.60
N PHE A 326 -20.66 -1.63 -3.80
CA PHE A 326 -20.26 -0.27 -4.13
C PHE A 326 -19.53 -0.21 -5.48
N SER A 327 -18.52 -1.07 -5.69
CA SER A 327 -17.81 -1.17 -6.96
C SER A 327 -18.73 -1.55 -8.12
N ALA A 328 -19.64 -2.51 -7.95
CA ALA A 328 -20.58 -2.92 -8.99
C ALA A 328 -21.57 -1.79 -9.37
N GLU A 329 -22.06 -1.01 -8.40
CA GLU A 329 -22.93 0.14 -8.67
C GLU A 329 -22.19 1.28 -9.36
N MET A 330 -20.93 1.51 -9.00
CA MET A 330 -20.06 2.46 -9.67
C MET A 330 -19.83 2.08 -11.14
N GLU A 331 -19.56 0.80 -11.43
CA GLU A 331 -19.38 0.27 -12.79
C GLU A 331 -20.66 0.40 -13.63
N ARG A 332 -21.83 0.23 -13.01
CA ARG A 332 -23.14 0.41 -13.66
C ARG A 332 -23.55 1.89 -13.82
N GLY A 333 -22.82 2.82 -13.19
CA GLY A 333 -23.14 4.25 -13.18
C GLY A 333 -24.35 4.62 -12.33
N SER A 334 -24.74 3.77 -11.38
CA SER A 334 -25.89 4.01 -10.48
C SER A 334 -25.44 4.75 -9.23
N VAL A 335 -25.28 6.06 -9.38
CA VAL A 335 -24.72 6.95 -8.36
C VAL A 335 -25.55 6.95 -7.07
N GLU A 336 -26.88 6.90 -7.17
CA GLU A 336 -27.81 6.88 -6.04
C GLU A 336 -27.58 5.66 -5.14
N GLU A 337 -27.42 4.47 -5.74
CA GLU A 337 -27.15 3.25 -4.99
C GLU A 337 -25.71 3.25 -4.46
N ALA A 338 -24.74 3.70 -5.27
CA ALA A 338 -23.34 3.77 -4.86
C ALA A 338 -23.16 4.63 -3.59
N VAL A 339 -23.82 5.79 -3.47
CA VAL A 339 -23.71 6.59 -2.25
C VAL A 339 -24.29 5.89 -1.01
N VAL A 340 -25.36 5.08 -1.16
CA VAL A 340 -25.94 4.34 -0.03
C VAL A 340 -24.94 3.34 0.56
N TYR A 341 -24.26 2.57 -0.28
CA TYR A 341 -23.26 1.61 0.18
C TYR A 341 -21.96 2.31 0.61
N GLY A 342 -21.57 3.37 -0.08
CA GLY A 342 -20.42 4.17 0.29
C GLY A 342 -20.55 4.81 1.67
N GLU A 343 -21.73 5.32 2.05
CA GLU A 343 -21.97 5.86 3.40
C GLU A 343 -21.82 4.78 4.49
N LYS A 344 -22.33 3.57 4.25
CA LYS A 344 -22.16 2.42 5.16
C LYS A 344 -20.69 2.02 5.32
N MET A 345 -19.90 2.12 4.24
CA MET A 345 -18.45 1.89 4.30
C MET A 345 -17.73 3.00 5.07
N LEU A 346 -18.12 4.26 4.88
CA LEU A 346 -17.52 5.41 5.58
C LEU A 346 -17.68 5.28 7.09
N GLU A 347 -18.88 4.86 7.54
CA GLU A 347 -19.15 4.56 8.94
C GLU A 347 -18.19 3.53 9.54
N PHE A 348 -17.89 2.45 8.82
CA PHE A 348 -16.87 1.49 9.24
C PHE A 348 -15.51 2.16 9.30
N TYR A 349 -15.13 2.92 8.26
CA TYR A 349 -13.81 3.50 8.15
C TYR A 349 -13.51 4.46 9.31
N GLN A 350 -14.50 5.27 9.71
CA GLN A 350 -14.39 6.21 10.82
C GLN A 350 -14.28 5.52 12.19
N ARG A 351 -14.79 4.29 12.33
CA ARG A 351 -14.71 3.53 13.60
C ARG A 351 -13.43 2.70 13.72
N VAL A 352 -12.94 2.17 12.60
CA VAL A 352 -11.87 1.15 12.59
C VAL A 352 -10.51 1.72 12.21
N TYR A 353 -10.45 2.65 11.26
CA TYR A 353 -9.17 3.25 10.87
C TYR A 353 -8.85 4.49 11.71
N ASN A 354 -7.56 4.85 11.74
CA ASN A 354 -7.12 6.11 12.32
C ASN A 354 -7.88 7.30 11.69
N ALA A 355 -8.19 8.33 12.47
CA ALA A 355 -8.91 9.52 12.01
C ALA A 355 -8.27 10.25 10.82
N ASN A 356 -6.96 10.05 10.61
CA ASN A 356 -6.21 10.60 9.47
C ASN A 356 -5.74 9.52 8.49
N HIS A 357 -6.38 8.34 8.47
CA HIS A 357 -6.00 7.27 7.58
C HIS A 357 -6.26 7.63 6.10
N PRO A 358 -5.30 7.37 5.17
CA PRO A 358 -5.42 7.79 3.78
C PRO A 358 -6.62 7.16 3.05
N MET A 359 -6.98 5.91 3.36
CA MET A 359 -8.18 5.29 2.77
C MET A 359 -9.46 6.03 3.14
N THR A 360 -9.58 6.54 4.36
CA THR A 360 -10.75 7.33 4.78
C THR A 360 -10.82 8.63 3.99
N GLY A 361 -9.67 9.30 3.80
CA GLY A 361 -9.58 10.50 2.97
C GLY A 361 -9.95 10.26 1.50
N LEU A 362 -9.49 9.17 0.90
CA LEU A 362 -9.85 8.81 -0.48
C LEU A 362 -11.32 8.42 -0.62
N HIS A 363 -11.88 7.69 0.34
CA HIS A 363 -13.30 7.32 0.32
C HIS A 363 -14.21 8.55 0.44
N LEU A 364 -13.86 9.50 1.32
CA LEU A 364 -14.54 10.78 1.42
C LEU A 364 -14.42 11.61 0.14
N PHE A 365 -13.28 11.58 -0.54
CA PHE A 365 -13.12 12.22 -1.84
C PHE A 365 -14.11 11.63 -2.86
N THR A 366 -14.19 10.30 -2.94
CA THR A 366 -15.11 9.59 -3.84
C THR A 366 -16.57 9.92 -3.52
N LEU A 367 -16.98 9.81 -2.26
CA LEU A 367 -18.35 10.17 -1.85
C LEU A 367 -18.66 11.65 -2.13
N GLY A 368 -17.71 12.54 -1.86
CA GLY A 368 -17.85 13.96 -2.15
C GLY A 368 -18.06 14.24 -3.65
N ASP A 369 -17.40 13.48 -4.52
CA ASP A 369 -17.60 13.54 -5.96
C ASP A 369 -18.99 13.02 -6.38
N LEU A 370 -19.41 11.87 -5.86
CA LEU A 370 -20.73 11.29 -6.16
C LEU A 370 -21.87 12.22 -5.70
N TYR A 371 -21.77 12.80 -4.52
CA TYR A 371 -22.75 13.79 -4.05
C TYR A 371 -22.76 15.07 -4.90
N ALA A 372 -21.62 15.48 -5.48
CA ALA A 372 -21.59 16.58 -6.43
C ALA A 372 -22.36 16.23 -7.71
N GLN A 373 -22.20 15.01 -8.22
CA GLN A 373 -22.93 14.52 -9.39
C GLN A 373 -24.44 14.48 -9.13
N LEU A 374 -24.87 13.93 -7.99
CA LEU A 374 -26.28 13.90 -7.59
C LEU A 374 -26.89 15.30 -7.47
N ALA A 375 -26.13 16.26 -6.93
CA ALA A 375 -26.58 17.66 -6.84
C ALA A 375 -26.73 18.34 -8.20
N GLN A 376 -25.90 17.96 -9.19
CA GLN A 376 -25.97 18.51 -10.55
C GLN A 376 -27.18 17.96 -11.32
N VAL A 377 -27.48 16.66 -11.17
CA VAL A 377 -28.60 16.01 -11.89
C VAL A 377 -29.94 16.20 -11.16
N GLY A 378 -29.91 16.52 -9.87
CA GLY A 378 -31.11 16.76 -9.06
C GLY A 378 -31.82 15.48 -8.61
N THR A 379 -31.15 14.33 -8.64
CA THR A 379 -31.71 13.02 -8.27
C THR A 379 -31.36 12.58 -6.85
N GLY A 380 -30.43 13.25 -6.18
CA GLY A 380 -30.05 12.94 -4.81
C GLY A 380 -30.86 13.65 -3.72
N PRO A 381 -30.55 13.40 -2.44
CA PRO A 381 -31.11 14.14 -1.30
C PRO A 381 -30.95 15.66 -1.45
N GLU A 382 -31.88 16.44 -0.89
CA GLU A 382 -31.85 17.92 -0.94
C GLU A 382 -30.52 18.51 -0.43
N ASN A 383 -29.86 17.82 0.51
CA ASN A 383 -28.58 18.24 1.09
C ASN A 383 -27.34 17.72 0.31
N SER A 384 -27.49 17.16 -0.89
CA SER A 384 -26.36 16.58 -1.67
C SER A 384 -25.21 17.59 -1.88
N LYS A 385 -25.53 18.85 -2.17
CA LYS A 385 -24.51 19.91 -2.31
C LYS A 385 -23.74 20.15 -1.00
N ALA A 386 -24.44 20.16 0.13
CA ALA A 386 -23.83 20.35 1.45
C ALA A 386 -22.93 19.15 1.81
N LYS A 387 -23.42 17.92 1.60
CA LYS A 387 -22.64 16.69 1.81
C LYS A 387 -21.38 16.64 0.95
N SER A 388 -21.49 17.01 -0.33
CA SER A 388 -20.32 17.10 -1.22
C SER A 388 -19.25 18.04 -0.67
N SER A 389 -19.66 19.24 -0.24
CA SER A 389 -18.73 20.22 0.34
C SER A 389 -18.08 19.72 1.63
N GLU A 390 -18.86 19.11 2.52
CA GLU A 390 -18.40 18.52 3.78
C GLU A 390 -17.34 17.43 3.52
N TYR A 391 -17.66 16.44 2.68
CA TYR A 391 -16.79 15.30 2.43
C TYR A 391 -15.53 15.69 1.66
N LEU A 392 -15.62 16.57 0.67
CA LEU A 392 -14.43 17.06 -0.03
C LEU A 392 -13.53 17.89 0.90
N THR A 393 -14.11 18.65 1.83
CA THR A 393 -13.35 19.41 2.83
C THR A 393 -12.60 18.49 3.79
N GLU A 394 -13.27 17.46 4.30
CA GLU A 394 -12.65 16.49 5.22
C GLU A 394 -11.64 15.59 4.50
N ALA A 395 -11.92 15.16 3.28
CA ALA A 395 -10.97 14.48 2.41
C ALA A 395 -9.68 15.31 2.24
N ARG A 396 -9.80 16.61 1.96
CA ARG A 396 -8.64 17.51 1.87
C ARG A 396 -7.89 17.58 3.19
N ARG A 397 -8.59 17.66 4.32
CA ARG A 397 -7.97 17.73 5.66
C ARG A 397 -7.14 16.48 5.98
N ILE A 398 -7.63 15.30 5.62
CA ILE A 398 -6.92 14.03 5.82
C ILE A 398 -5.77 13.88 4.82
N LEU A 399 -6.04 14.11 3.53
CA LEU A 399 -5.06 13.87 2.47
C LEU A 399 -3.89 14.87 2.52
N GLN A 400 -4.09 16.11 2.98
CA GLN A 400 -2.97 17.03 3.19
C GLN A 400 -2.04 16.57 4.33
N ILE A 401 -2.55 15.81 5.31
CA ILE A 401 -1.75 15.24 6.41
C ILE A 401 -0.94 14.06 5.86
N THR A 402 -1.59 13.15 5.14
CA THR A 402 -0.95 11.91 4.69
C THR A 402 -0.09 12.08 3.46
N GLN A 403 -0.45 12.96 2.51
CA GLN A 403 0.28 13.20 1.25
C GLN A 403 1.14 14.48 1.27
N GLY A 404 0.85 15.39 2.21
CA GLY A 404 1.47 16.72 2.27
C GLY A 404 0.74 17.80 1.47
N LYS A 405 0.83 19.04 1.95
CA LYS A 405 0.12 20.22 1.39
C LYS A 405 0.50 20.54 -0.05
N GLU A 406 1.75 20.26 -0.42
CA GLU A 406 2.27 20.56 -1.75
C GLU A 406 1.90 19.52 -2.81
N HIS A 407 1.28 18.40 -2.40
CA HIS A 407 0.94 17.30 -3.28
C HIS A 407 -0.11 17.74 -4.34
N ARG A 408 0.08 17.30 -5.59
CA ARG A 408 -0.76 17.72 -6.73
C ARG A 408 -2.25 17.46 -6.50
N PHE A 409 -2.57 16.30 -5.92
CA PHE A 409 -3.93 15.86 -5.66
C PHE A 409 -4.62 16.74 -4.61
N VAL A 410 -3.86 17.17 -3.59
CA VAL A 410 -4.33 18.05 -2.52
C VAL A 410 -4.59 19.46 -3.07
N LYS A 411 -3.70 19.97 -3.94
CA LYS A 411 -3.89 21.25 -4.64
C LYS A 411 -5.11 21.24 -5.55
N MET A 412 -5.26 20.20 -6.38
CA MET A 412 -6.45 20.01 -7.22
C MET A 412 -7.75 20.05 -6.41
N LEU A 413 -7.78 19.34 -5.27
CA LEU A 413 -8.95 19.34 -4.39
C LEU A 413 -9.21 20.70 -3.75
N ALA A 414 -8.15 21.44 -3.39
CA ALA A 414 -8.27 22.80 -2.86
C ALA A 414 -8.87 23.76 -3.91
N ASP A 415 -8.38 23.71 -5.15
CA ASP A 415 -8.89 24.54 -6.26
C ASP A 415 -10.37 24.22 -6.55
N ARG A 416 -10.73 22.93 -6.55
CA ARG A 416 -12.12 22.48 -6.72
C ARG A 416 -13.05 23.01 -5.63
N LEU A 417 -12.63 22.99 -4.38
CA LEU A 417 -13.40 23.53 -3.25
C LEU A 417 -13.55 25.05 -3.34
N GLN A 418 -12.51 25.77 -3.78
CA GLN A 418 -12.57 27.21 -3.97
C GLN A 418 -13.53 27.60 -5.11
N ALA A 419 -13.57 26.82 -6.20
CA ALA A 419 -14.50 27.05 -7.30
C ALA A 419 -15.97 26.76 -6.95
N ALA A 420 -16.23 25.99 -5.90
CA ALA A 420 -17.56 25.60 -5.45
C ALA A 420 -18.13 26.48 -4.32
N ALA A 421 -17.28 27.28 -3.67
CA ALA A 421 -17.62 28.25 -2.63
C ALA A 421 -18.08 29.58 -3.27
#